data_AF-A0A752I3Y5-F1
#
_entry.id   AF-A0A752I3Y5-F1
#
_cell.length_a   1.000
_cell.length_b   1.000
_cell.length_c   1.000
_cell.angle_alpha   90.00
_cell.angle_beta   90.00
_cell.angle_gamma   90.00
#
_symmetry.space_group_name_H-M   'P 1'
#
loop_
_entity.id
_entity.type
_entity.pdbx_description
1 polymer ?
#
loop_
_entity_poly.entity_id
_entity_poly.type
_entity_poly.pdbx_seq_one_letter_code
_entity_poly.pdbx_strand_id
1 'polypeptide(L)'
;APVTCRPADLLKPELAELEADVRRQAQEKGIQLAGNAIDDVLTVALFPQIGLKFLENRHNPAAFEPVPQAEAAQPVAKAEKPAASGIYTVEVEGKAFVVKVSDGG
;
A
#
# COMPACT_ATOMS: atom_id res chain seq x y z
N ALA A 1 -27.00 -9.92 20.79
CA ALA A 1 -26.11 -9.55 21.92
C ALA A 1 -24.77 -9.11 21.36
N PRO A 2 -24.03 -8.19 22.00
CA PRO A 2 -22.66 -7.89 21.60
C PRO A 2 -21.78 -9.16 21.67
N VAL A 3 -20.77 -9.25 20.81
CA VAL A 3 -19.80 -10.35 20.82
C VAL A 3 -18.85 -10.16 22.01
N THR A 4 -18.80 -11.15 22.91
CA THR A 4 -17.96 -11.13 24.11
C THR A 4 -16.88 -12.21 24.12
N CYS A 5 -16.93 -13.17 23.18
CA CYS A 5 -15.88 -14.15 22.93
C CYS A 5 -14.85 -13.61 21.91
N ARG A 6 -13.85 -14.43 21.56
CA ARG A 6 -12.95 -14.11 20.44
C ARG A 6 -13.77 -14.11 19.15
N PRO A 7 -13.85 -12.99 18.39
CA PRO A 7 -14.73 -12.89 17.21
C PRO A 7 -14.50 -13.99 16.15
N ALA A 8 -13.25 -14.44 16.00
CA ALA A 8 -12.89 -15.51 15.08
C ALA A 8 -13.54 -16.86 15.42
N ASP A 9 -13.97 -17.10 16.67
CA ASP A 9 -14.66 -18.34 17.06
C ASP A 9 -16.05 -18.48 16.42
N LEU A 10 -16.60 -17.39 15.88
CA LEU A 10 -17.88 -17.35 15.20
C LEU A 10 -17.75 -17.50 13.67
N LEU A 11 -16.52 -17.46 13.15
CA LEU A 11 -16.25 -17.58 11.72
C LEU A 11 -16.20 -19.06 11.31
N LYS A 12 -16.75 -19.34 10.14
CA LYS A 12 -16.68 -20.67 9.54
C LYS A 12 -15.44 -20.77 8.66
N PRO A 13 -14.85 -21.96 8.50
CA PRO A 13 -13.82 -22.17 7.48
C PRO A 13 -14.39 -21.90 6.08
N GLU A 14 -13.67 -21.10 5.28
CA GLU A 14 -14.14 -20.61 3.97
C GLU A 14 -13.08 -20.76 2.84
N LEU A 15 -11.93 -21.35 3.14
CA LEU A 15 -10.79 -21.38 2.21
C LEU A 15 -11.09 -22.04 0.86
N ALA A 16 -11.83 -23.15 0.87
CA ALA A 16 -12.19 -23.87 -0.36
C ALA A 16 -13.12 -23.05 -1.28
N GLU A 17 -14.04 -22.28 -0.67
CA GLU A 17 -14.95 -21.41 -1.41
C GLU A 17 -14.18 -20.23 -2.02
N LEU A 18 -13.28 -19.62 -1.23
CA LEU A 18 -12.40 -18.55 -1.69
C LEU A 18 -11.49 -19.01 -2.83
N GLU A 19 -10.91 -20.21 -2.74
CA GLU A 19 -10.08 -20.75 -3.81
C GLU A 19 -10.87 -20.93 -5.12
N ALA A 20 -12.08 -21.48 -5.04
CA ALA A 20 -12.94 -21.65 -6.21
C ALA A 20 -13.32 -20.30 -6.84
N ASP A 21 -13.66 -19.30 -6.02
CA ASP A 21 -14.05 -17.99 -6.52
C ASP A 21 -12.87 -17.23 -7.14
N VAL A 22 -11.69 -17.24 -6.50
CA VAL A 22 -10.48 -16.62 -7.05
C VAL A 22 -10.07 -17.27 -8.38
N ARG A 23 -10.14 -18.60 -8.48
CA ARG A 23 -9.86 -19.32 -9.73
C ARG A 23 -10.85 -18.93 -10.84
N ARG A 24 -12.14 -18.82 -10.52
CA ARG A 24 -13.19 -18.38 -11.45
C ARG A 24 -12.92 -16.94 -11.92
N GLN A 25 -12.70 -16.01 -11.00
CA GLN A 25 -12.40 -14.61 -11.33
C GLN A 25 -11.13 -14.48 -12.18
N ALA A 26 -10.10 -15.25 -11.87
CA ALA A 26 -8.85 -15.26 -12.64
C ALA A 26 -9.08 -15.75 -14.07
N GLN A 27 -9.87 -16.80 -14.27
CA GLN A 27 -10.24 -17.30 -15.59
C GLN A 27 -11.06 -16.28 -16.39
N GLU A 28 -12.06 -15.66 -15.77
CA GLU A 28 -12.93 -14.67 -16.42
C GLU A 28 -12.15 -13.43 -16.86
N LYS A 29 -11.15 -13.01 -16.08
CA LYS A 29 -10.35 -11.81 -16.32
C LYS A 29 -9.02 -12.08 -17.05
N GLY A 30 -8.70 -13.34 -17.35
CA GLY A 30 -7.43 -13.74 -17.97
C GLY A 30 -6.21 -13.48 -17.08
N ILE A 31 -6.37 -13.54 -15.76
CA ILE A 31 -5.30 -13.34 -14.79
C ILE A 31 -4.48 -14.63 -14.67
N GLN A 32 -3.17 -14.52 -14.86
CA GLN A 32 -2.23 -15.61 -14.60
C GLN A 32 -2.00 -15.71 -13.08
N LEU A 33 -2.59 -16.74 -12.45
CA LEU A 33 -2.28 -17.08 -11.06
C LEU A 33 -0.83 -17.58 -10.93
N ALA A 34 -0.25 -17.37 -9.75
CA ALA A 34 1.05 -17.90 -9.38
C ALA A 34 1.06 -19.44 -9.42
N GLY A 35 2.26 -20.02 -9.56
CA GLY A 35 2.44 -21.48 -9.54
C GLY A 35 1.87 -22.13 -8.27
N ASN A 36 1.92 -21.41 -7.15
CA ASN A 36 1.24 -21.77 -5.92
C ASN A 36 0.00 -20.86 -5.73
N ALA A 37 -1.12 -21.24 -6.32
CA ALA A 37 -2.34 -20.41 -6.36
C ALA A 37 -2.86 -19.99 -4.98
N ILE A 38 -2.52 -20.74 -3.91
CA ILE A 38 -2.94 -20.41 -2.54
C ILE A 38 -2.42 -19.04 -2.07
N ASP A 39 -1.24 -18.59 -2.53
CA ASP A 39 -0.69 -17.30 -2.12
C ASP A 39 -1.51 -16.13 -2.69
N ASP A 40 -2.04 -16.31 -3.90
CA ASP A 40 -2.95 -15.36 -4.53
C ASP A 40 -4.34 -15.42 -3.89
N VAL A 41 -4.82 -16.61 -3.52
CA VAL A 41 -6.08 -16.78 -2.76
C VAL A 41 -6.00 -16.05 -1.43
N LEU A 42 -4.90 -16.19 -0.68
CA LEU A 42 -4.70 -15.50 0.60
C LEU A 42 -4.61 -13.98 0.41
N THR A 43 -3.98 -13.51 -0.67
CA THR A 43 -3.89 -12.09 -1.01
C THR A 43 -5.27 -11.49 -1.26
N VAL A 44 -6.12 -12.16 -2.03
CA VAL A 44 -7.49 -11.73 -2.30
C VAL A 44 -8.37 -11.89 -1.06
N ALA A 45 -8.20 -12.95 -0.26
CA ALA A 45 -8.96 -13.14 0.97
C ALA A 45 -8.74 -12.00 1.98
N LEU A 46 -7.50 -11.56 2.16
CA LEU A 46 -7.15 -10.46 3.06
C LEU A 46 -7.57 -9.09 2.49
N PHE A 47 -7.51 -8.92 1.16
CA PHE A 47 -7.82 -7.68 0.47
C PHE A 47 -8.62 -7.93 -0.81
N PRO A 48 -9.94 -8.15 -0.76
CA PRO A 48 -10.71 -8.63 -1.92
C PRO A 48 -10.59 -7.76 -3.17
N GLN A 49 -10.77 -6.45 -3.02
CA GLN A 49 -10.74 -5.53 -4.16
C GLN A 49 -9.30 -5.20 -4.59
N ILE A 50 -8.43 -4.89 -3.62
CA ILE A 50 -7.05 -4.47 -3.90
C ILE A 50 -6.18 -5.63 -4.33
N GLY A 51 -6.33 -6.80 -3.70
CA GLY A 51 -5.67 -8.04 -4.07
C GLY A 51 -6.02 -8.45 -5.49
N LEU A 52 -7.30 -8.43 -5.87
CA LEU A 52 -7.69 -8.75 -7.25
C LEU A 52 -7.10 -7.74 -8.25
N LYS A 53 -7.18 -6.44 -7.96
CA LYS A 53 -6.58 -5.39 -8.80
C LYS A 53 -5.06 -5.52 -8.91
N PHE A 54 -4.40 -5.94 -7.84
CA PHE A 54 -2.97 -6.25 -7.83
C PHE A 54 -2.67 -7.44 -8.75
N LEU A 55 -3.45 -8.53 -8.68
CA LEU A 55 -3.25 -9.69 -9.54
C LEU A 55 -3.45 -9.36 -11.03
N GLU A 56 -4.47 -8.56 -11.36
CA GLU A 56 -4.69 -8.04 -12.72
C GLU A 56 -3.46 -7.28 -13.27
N ASN A 57 -2.71 -6.63 -12.39
CA ASN A 57 -1.56 -5.80 -12.75
C ASN A 57 -0.21 -6.44 -12.40
N ARG A 58 -0.16 -7.70 -11.95
CA ARG A 58 1.06 -8.33 -11.39
C ARG A 58 2.29 -8.24 -12.29
N HIS A 59 2.10 -8.23 -13.60
CA HIS A 59 3.15 -8.14 -14.62
C HIS A 59 3.14 -6.80 -15.38
N ASN A 60 2.52 -5.78 -14.80
CA ASN A 60 2.40 -4.43 -15.35
C ASN A 60 3.11 -3.41 -14.45
N PRO A 61 4.43 -3.15 -14.67
CA PRO A 61 5.17 -2.17 -13.88
C PRO A 61 4.58 -0.75 -13.90
N ALA A 62 3.86 -0.38 -14.98
CA ALA A 62 3.27 0.95 -15.10
C ALA A 62 2.05 1.17 -14.18
N ALA A 63 1.47 0.10 -13.63
CA ALA A 63 0.40 0.18 -12.64
C ALA A 63 0.91 0.39 -11.21
N PHE A 64 2.22 0.33 -10.98
CA PHE A 64 2.85 0.48 -9.68
C PHE A 64 3.78 1.69 -9.64
N GLU A 65 4.14 2.10 -8.43
CA GLU A 65 5.14 3.14 -8.25
C GLU A 65 6.49 2.68 -8.84
N PRO A 66 7.26 3.61 -9.46
CA PRO A 66 8.59 3.29 -9.92
C PRO A 66 9.45 2.86 -8.74
N VAL A 67 10.34 1.90 -8.98
CA VAL A 67 11.36 1.52 -7.99
C VAL A 67 12.06 2.78 -7.49
N PRO A 68 12.20 2.97 -6.17
CA PRO A 68 12.93 4.09 -5.61
C PRO A 68 14.30 4.16 -6.28
N GLN A 69 14.50 5.19 -7.08
CA GLN A 69 15.83 5.47 -7.57
C GLN A 69 16.58 6.03 -6.38
N ALA A 70 17.62 5.32 -5.93
CA ALA A 70 18.66 5.99 -5.18
C ALA A 70 19.11 7.14 -6.09
N GLU A 71 18.82 8.38 -5.72
CA GLU A 71 19.50 9.51 -6.32
C GLU A 71 20.98 9.16 -6.20
N ALA A 72 21.60 8.84 -7.35
CA ALA A 72 23.05 8.86 -7.41
C ALA A 72 23.40 10.22 -6.85
N ALA A 73 24.12 10.24 -5.73
CA ALA A 73 24.61 11.46 -5.13
C ALA A 73 25.48 12.14 -6.19
N GLN A 74 24.85 12.90 -7.07
CA GLN A 74 25.53 13.87 -7.88
C GLN A 74 26.15 14.77 -6.83
N PRO A 75 27.48 14.97 -6.84
CA PRO A 75 28.09 15.91 -5.94
C PRO A 75 27.51 17.28 -6.29
N VAL A 76 26.45 17.67 -5.59
CA VAL A 76 26.02 19.05 -5.50
C VAL A 76 27.23 19.78 -4.95
N ALA A 77 27.82 20.63 -5.79
CA ALA A 77 28.84 21.57 -5.36
C ALA A 77 28.36 22.16 -4.04
N LYS A 78 29.20 22.04 -3.01
CA LYS A 78 28.93 22.42 -1.63
C LYS A 78 28.56 23.91 -1.61
N ALA A 79 27.29 24.23 -1.79
CA ALA A 79 26.77 25.55 -1.47
C ALA A 79 26.67 25.58 0.05
N GLU A 80 27.52 26.38 0.67
CA GLU A 80 27.46 26.69 2.10
C GLU A 80 26.05 27.22 2.43
N LYS A 81 25.18 26.36 2.95
CA LYS A 81 23.94 26.78 3.60
C LYS A 81 24.21 26.89 5.11
N PRO A 82 23.88 28.02 5.75
CA PRO A 82 23.78 28.05 7.20
C PRO A 82 22.69 27.06 7.64
N ALA A 83 22.92 26.36 8.74
CA ALA A 83 21.95 25.46 9.36
C ALA A 83 20.61 26.19 9.57
N ALA A 84 19.56 25.77 8.86
CA ALA A 84 18.28 26.45 8.86
C ALA A 84 17.23 25.62 9.60
N SER A 85 17.09 25.89 10.90
CA SER A 85 15.80 25.73 11.58
C SER A 85 14.79 26.61 10.84
N GLY A 86 13.96 26.00 9.99
CA GLY A 86 13.06 26.71 9.09
C GLY A 86 11.73 27.04 9.75
N ILE A 87 11.29 28.29 9.61
CA ILE A 87 9.92 28.71 9.88
C ILE A 87 9.15 28.64 8.57
N TYR A 88 8.05 27.87 8.53
CA TYR A 88 7.19 27.69 7.35
C TYR A 88 5.81 28.28 7.61
N THR A 89 5.32 29.08 6.68
CA THR A 89 3.94 29.59 6.72
C THR A 89 3.03 28.63 5.95
N VAL A 90 2.02 28.09 6.62
CA VAL A 90 1.03 27.16 6.05
C VAL A 90 -0.33 27.84 6.07
N GLU A 91 -1.00 27.93 4.92
CA GLU A 91 -2.38 28.40 4.85
C GLU A 91 -3.36 27.25 5.09
N VAL A 92 -4.19 27.37 6.12
CA VAL A 92 -5.29 26.44 6.40
C VAL A 92 -6.56 27.27 6.55
N GLU A 93 -7.60 26.90 5.80
CA GLU A 93 -8.90 27.59 5.78
C GLU A 93 -8.82 29.11 5.54
N GLY A 94 -7.90 29.54 4.66
CA GLY A 94 -7.72 30.95 4.31
C GLY A 94 -7.02 31.82 5.36
N LYS A 95 -6.42 31.19 6.40
CA LYS A 95 -5.56 31.87 7.38
C LYS A 95 -4.17 31.25 7.37
N ALA A 96 -3.16 32.12 7.35
CA ALA A 96 -1.75 31.76 7.33
C ALA A 96 -1.23 31.53 8.76
N PHE A 97 -0.65 30.36 9.02
CA PHE A 97 -0.06 29.98 10.30
C PHE A 97 1.44 29.75 10.15
N VAL A 98 2.23 30.30 11.07
CA VAL A 98 3.69 30.27 11.03
C VAL A 98 4.20 29.16 11.94
N VAL A 99 4.71 28.09 11.36
CA VAL A 99 5.20 26.89 12.07
C VAL A 99 6.72 26.90 12.10
N LYS A 100 7.30 26.90 13.31
CA LYS A 100 8.75 26.74 13.51
C LYS A 100 9.07 25.29 13.82
N VAL A 101 9.84 24.64 12.96
CA VAL A 101 10.34 23.28 13.22
C VAL A 101 11.71 23.38 13.91
N SER A 102 11.85 22.72 15.06
CA SER A 102 13.12 22.61 15.78
C SER A 102 13.68 21.19 15.57
N ASP A 103 14.99 21.06 15.32
CA ASP A 103 15.65 19.76 15.23
C ASP A 103 15.75 19.14 16.63
N GLY A 104 14.95 18.11 16.89
CA GLY A 104 14.96 17.36 18.16
C GLY A 104 13.56 16.93 18.57
N GLY A 105 13.09 15.81 18.02
CA GLY A 105 12.02 15.01 18.61
C GLY A 105 12.57 14.09 19.68
#